data_AF-A0A2N3A654-F1
#
_entry.id   AF-A0A2N3A654-F1
#
_cell.length_a   1.000
_cell.length_b   1.000
_cell.length_c   1.000
_cell.angle_alpha   90.00
_cell.angle_beta   90.00
_cell.angle_gamma   90.00
#
_symmetry.space_group_name_H-M   'P 1'
#
loop_
_entity.id
_entity.type
_entity.pdbx_description
1 polymer ?
#
loop_
_entity_poly.entity_id
_entity_poly.type
_entity_poly.pdbx_seq_one_letter_code
_entity_poly.pdbx_strand_id
1 'polypeptide(L)'
;MNPVNFHLSSESFIGYFDKPGNVVLLEGKRRVLAEDGELLFYLGRRLALESRHMRFRSGNAPGSDFLFSKGVASVDASRLEVIIPYPGHRKGDNLTSQSYALDAISLAEEPEVLYHSKQKKGMSGLVDAYLADGKNSVTVKAAYIIRDTIKVTGTRSGILPATVAIFYDDLTNPMQGGTGHTMRVCREMNIPFLNQSVWMDWL
;
A
#
# COMPACT_ATOMS: atom_id res chain seq x y z
N MET A 1 -8.69 -15.26 8.43
CA MET A 1 -7.71 -16.25 7.94
C MET A 1 -6.35 -16.00 8.58
N ASN A 2 -5.61 -17.09 8.86
CA ASN A 2 -4.38 -17.13 9.63
C ASN A 2 -3.21 -16.34 8.99
N PRO A 3 -2.24 -15.84 9.79
CA PRO A 3 -0.93 -15.50 9.24
C PRO A 3 -0.40 -16.73 8.49
N VAL A 4 0.01 -16.55 7.25
CA VAL A 4 0.67 -17.60 6.47
C VAL A 4 1.94 -17.97 7.23
N ASN A 5 1.97 -19.15 7.84
CA ASN A 5 3.14 -19.66 8.56
C ASN A 5 4.23 -20.06 7.54
N PHE A 6 5.19 -19.14 7.35
CA PHE A 6 6.62 -19.28 7.06
C PHE A 6 7.08 -20.72 6.77
N HIS A 7 7.48 -21.11 5.55
CA HIS A 7 8.64 -20.62 4.79
C HIS A 7 8.25 -20.35 3.32
N LEU A 8 7.68 -19.18 3.04
CA LEU A 8 7.48 -18.79 1.65
C LEU A 8 8.81 -18.25 1.13
N SER A 9 9.50 -19.02 0.29
CA SER A 9 10.69 -18.52 -0.41
C SER A 9 10.31 -17.43 -1.40
N SER A 10 11.28 -16.62 -1.81
CA SER A 10 11.04 -15.57 -2.82
C SER A 10 10.51 -16.16 -4.14
N GLU A 11 11.04 -17.30 -4.56
CA GLU A 11 10.64 -18.02 -5.78
C GLU A 11 9.21 -18.55 -5.66
N SER A 12 8.84 -19.06 -4.48
CA SER A 12 7.48 -19.55 -4.22
C SER A 12 6.48 -18.40 -4.20
N PHE A 13 6.83 -17.26 -3.60
CA PHE A 13 6.02 -16.05 -3.63
C PHE A 13 5.80 -15.57 -5.07
N ILE A 14 6.88 -15.44 -5.84
CA ILE A 14 6.83 -14.97 -7.22
C ILE A 14 6.04 -15.96 -8.09
N GLY A 15 6.35 -17.26 -8.03
CA GLY A 15 5.64 -18.28 -8.80
C GLY A 15 4.13 -18.32 -8.53
N TYR A 16 3.70 -17.98 -7.31
CA TYR A 16 2.28 -17.93 -6.97
C TYR A 16 1.60 -16.63 -7.45
N PHE A 17 2.25 -15.48 -7.26
CA PHE A 17 1.64 -14.16 -7.48
C PHE A 17 2.00 -13.51 -8.81
N ASP A 18 2.96 -14.01 -9.59
CA ASP A 18 3.35 -13.41 -10.87
C ASP A 18 2.38 -13.75 -12.00
N LYS A 19 1.19 -13.15 -11.92
CA LYS A 19 0.07 -13.40 -12.84
C LYS A 19 -0.49 -12.08 -13.35
N PRO A 20 -0.99 -12.04 -14.61
CA PRO A 20 -1.65 -10.85 -15.13
C PRO A 20 -2.77 -10.37 -14.20
N GLY A 21 -2.78 -9.06 -13.92
CA GLY A 21 -3.78 -8.44 -13.06
C GLY A 21 -3.44 -8.42 -11.56
N ASN A 22 -2.46 -9.22 -11.10
CA ASN A 22 -2.07 -9.21 -9.69
C ASN A 22 -1.40 -7.89 -9.29
N VAL A 23 -1.73 -7.42 -8.09
CA VAL A 23 -1.23 -6.19 -7.50
C VAL A 23 -0.61 -6.49 -6.14
N VAL A 24 0.68 -6.19 -6.00
CA VAL A 24 1.45 -6.33 -4.78
C VAL A 24 1.55 -4.97 -4.09
N LEU A 25 1.06 -4.86 -2.86
CA LEU A 25 1.28 -3.65 -2.07
C LEU A 25 2.69 -3.64 -1.49
N LEU A 26 3.39 -2.52 -1.65
CA LEU A 26 4.67 -2.25 -1.01
C LEU A 26 4.53 -1.02 -0.12
N GLU A 27 4.44 -1.28 1.18
CA GLU A 27 3.91 -0.33 2.15
C GLU A 27 4.67 -0.40 3.47
N GLY A 28 4.61 0.65 4.28
CA GLY A 28 5.11 0.54 5.65
C GLY A 28 5.22 1.83 6.42
N LYS A 29 6.16 1.85 7.37
CA LYS A 29 6.42 2.99 8.25
C LYS A 29 7.22 4.07 7.54
N ARG A 30 6.89 5.31 7.90
CA ARG A 30 7.66 6.50 7.49
C ARG A 30 9.04 6.57 8.14
N ARG A 31 9.15 6.02 9.36
CA ARG A 31 10.43 5.90 10.06
C ARG A 31 10.95 4.50 9.78
N VAL A 32 12.07 4.45 9.07
CA VAL A 32 12.81 3.24 8.70
C VAL A 32 14.12 3.26 9.47
N LEU A 33 14.55 2.11 9.99
CA LEU A 33 15.87 1.96 10.60
C LEU A 33 16.94 2.15 9.53
N ALA A 34 18.08 2.73 9.88
CA ALA A 34 19.09 3.09 8.89
C ALA A 34 19.62 1.84 8.16
N GLU A 35 19.83 0.77 8.91
CA GLU A 35 20.26 -0.55 8.46
C GLU A 35 19.26 -1.23 7.51
N ASP A 36 17.96 -0.96 7.64
CA ASP A 36 16.92 -1.59 6.82
C ASP A 36 16.67 -0.85 5.50
N GLY A 37 17.18 0.39 5.38
CA GLY A 37 16.86 1.27 4.27
C GLY A 37 17.23 0.67 2.90
N GLU A 38 18.41 0.06 2.81
CA GLU A 38 18.85 -0.60 1.57
C GLU A 38 18.08 -1.89 1.29
N LEU A 39 17.70 -2.65 2.33
CA LEU A 39 16.94 -3.90 2.17
C LEU A 39 15.59 -3.65 1.49
N LEU A 40 14.91 -2.56 1.84
CA LEU A 40 13.65 -2.16 1.20
C LEU A 40 13.83 -1.85 -0.29
N PHE A 41 14.90 -1.14 -0.63
CA PHE A 41 15.26 -0.88 -2.02
C PHE A 41 15.54 -2.18 -2.78
N TYR A 42 16.35 -3.08 -2.19
CA TYR A 42 16.71 -4.35 -2.82
C TYR A 42 15.50 -5.27 -3.00
N LEU A 43 14.59 -5.35 -2.03
CA LEU A 43 13.38 -6.15 -2.18
C LEU A 43 12.51 -5.63 -3.33
N GLY A 44 12.25 -4.32 -3.39
CA GLY A 44 11.46 -3.72 -4.47
C GLY A 44 12.10 -3.98 -5.85
N ARG A 45 13.43 -3.85 -5.94
CA ARG A 45 14.19 -4.14 -7.17
C ARG A 45 14.12 -5.62 -7.54
N ARG A 46 14.33 -6.52 -6.59
CA ARG A 46 14.33 -7.98 -6.80
C ARG A 46 12.99 -8.46 -7.33
N LEU A 47 11.90 -8.08 -6.68
CA LEU A 47 10.55 -8.44 -7.11
C LEU A 47 10.28 -7.97 -8.54
N ALA A 48 10.69 -6.75 -8.90
CA ALA A 48 10.51 -6.24 -10.25
C ALA A 48 11.41 -6.95 -11.30
N LEU A 49 12.63 -7.36 -10.93
CA LEU A 49 13.53 -8.10 -11.83
C LEU A 49 13.06 -9.53 -12.08
N GLU A 50 12.56 -10.21 -11.04
CA GLU A 50 12.29 -11.64 -11.06
C GLU A 50 10.84 -11.99 -11.41
N SER A 51 9.96 -10.98 -11.51
CA SER A 51 8.56 -11.16 -11.94
C SER A 51 8.28 -10.42 -13.25
N ARG A 52 7.31 -10.91 -14.03
CA ARG A 52 6.96 -10.37 -15.35
C ARG A 52 5.64 -9.59 -15.36
N HIS A 53 4.68 -10.00 -14.55
CA HIS A 53 3.28 -9.60 -14.63
C HIS A 53 2.79 -8.79 -13.42
N MET A 54 3.46 -8.90 -12.26
CA MET A 54 3.05 -8.16 -11.07
C MET A 54 3.06 -6.65 -11.31
N ARG A 55 2.03 -5.96 -10.81
CA ARG A 55 2.07 -4.52 -10.57
C ARG A 55 2.30 -4.24 -9.10
N PHE A 56 2.98 -3.14 -8.81
CA PHE A 56 3.34 -2.73 -7.46
C PHE A 56 2.59 -1.46 -7.11
N ARG A 57 1.97 -1.42 -5.94
CA ARG A 57 1.21 -0.25 -5.49
C ARG A 57 1.71 0.29 -4.18
N SER A 58 1.79 1.61 -4.08
CA SER A 58 2.20 2.31 -2.86
C SER A 58 1.35 3.56 -2.56
N GLY A 59 1.55 4.18 -1.40
CA GLY A 59 0.87 5.41 -0.96
C GLY A 59 1.63 6.70 -1.24
N ASN A 60 2.79 6.62 -1.92
CA ASN A 60 3.72 7.73 -2.13
C ASN A 60 4.15 8.42 -0.82
N ALA A 61 4.25 7.67 0.29
CA ALA A 61 4.69 8.18 1.59
C ALA A 61 6.24 8.21 1.68
N PRO A 62 6.84 9.02 2.59
CA PRO A 62 8.27 8.88 2.88
C PRO A 62 8.54 7.56 3.58
N GLY A 63 9.82 7.20 3.71
CA GLY A 63 10.26 6.00 4.40
C GLY A 63 10.10 4.78 3.51
N SER A 64 9.48 3.71 4.03
CA SER A 64 9.46 2.42 3.35
C SER A 64 8.76 2.43 1.99
N ASP A 65 7.63 3.13 1.87
CA ASP A 65 6.90 3.29 0.61
C ASP A 65 7.82 3.81 -0.50
N PHE A 66 8.56 4.88 -0.21
CA PHE A 66 9.50 5.49 -1.14
C PHE A 66 10.66 4.55 -1.48
N LEU A 67 11.25 3.88 -0.48
CA LEU A 67 12.40 2.99 -0.69
C LEU A 67 12.03 1.76 -1.54
N PHE A 68 10.91 1.11 -1.24
CA PHE A 68 10.37 0.05 -2.08
C PHE A 68 10.09 0.52 -3.50
N SER A 69 9.39 1.66 -3.62
CA SER A 69 9.05 2.25 -4.92
C SER A 69 10.28 2.59 -5.75
N LYS A 70 11.36 3.06 -5.09
CA LYS A 70 12.65 3.33 -5.72
C LYS A 70 13.29 2.06 -6.26
N GLY A 71 13.19 0.95 -5.52
CA GLY A 71 13.61 -0.37 -5.98
C GLY A 71 12.88 -0.79 -7.27
N VAL A 72 11.55 -0.76 -7.25
CA VAL A 72 10.71 -1.11 -8.42
C VAL A 72 11.00 -0.21 -9.62
N ALA A 73 11.00 1.12 -9.41
CA ALA A 73 11.19 2.10 -10.47
C ALA A 73 12.61 2.06 -11.08
N SER A 74 13.60 1.53 -10.36
CA SER A 74 14.96 1.28 -10.89
C SER A 74 15.02 0.17 -11.94
N VAL A 75 13.93 -0.60 -12.09
CA VAL A 75 13.78 -1.70 -13.05
C VAL A 75 12.75 -1.32 -14.10
N ASP A 76 11.53 -1.01 -13.65
CA ASP A 76 10.42 -0.62 -14.53
C ASP A 76 9.38 0.22 -13.75
N ALA A 77 9.45 1.53 -13.94
CA ALA A 77 8.53 2.48 -13.32
C ALA A 77 7.08 2.33 -13.80
N SER A 78 6.84 1.75 -14.99
CA SER A 78 5.49 1.56 -15.53
C SER A 78 4.68 0.52 -14.76
N ARG A 79 5.37 -0.36 -14.01
CA ARG A 79 4.76 -1.37 -13.13
C ARG A 79 4.44 -0.85 -11.74
N LEU A 80 4.87 0.37 -11.40
CA LEU A 80 4.55 1.04 -10.14
C LEU A 80 3.31 1.93 -10.34
N GLU A 81 2.37 1.85 -9.42
CA GLU A 81 1.24 2.76 -9.30
C GLU A 81 1.15 3.33 -7.89
N VAL A 82 0.65 4.56 -7.77
CA VAL A 82 0.49 5.21 -6.46
C VAL A 82 -0.91 5.78 -6.29
N ILE A 83 -1.50 5.55 -5.12
CA ILE A 83 -2.75 6.20 -4.72
C ILE A 83 -2.39 7.36 -3.79
N ILE A 84 -2.76 8.58 -4.19
CA ILE A 84 -2.40 9.81 -3.48
C ILE A 84 -3.65 10.50 -2.92
N PRO A 85 -3.54 11.22 -1.78
CA PRO A 85 -4.70 11.82 -1.14
C PRO A 85 -5.26 13.03 -1.90
N TYR A 86 -4.50 13.63 -2.81
CA TYR A 86 -4.90 14.79 -3.64
C TYR A 86 -3.85 15.01 -4.74
N PRO A 87 -4.19 15.69 -5.85
CA PRO A 87 -3.26 15.96 -6.94
C PRO A 87 -2.00 16.71 -6.48
N GLY A 88 -0.83 16.31 -7.00
CA GLY A 88 0.45 16.95 -6.69
C GLY A 88 1.04 16.59 -5.31
N HIS A 89 0.38 15.71 -4.53
CA HIS A 89 0.94 15.22 -3.27
C HIS A 89 2.32 14.59 -3.50
N ARG A 90 3.34 15.20 -2.88
CA ARG A 90 4.74 14.77 -2.96
C ARG A 90 5.21 14.51 -4.40
N LYS A 91 4.89 15.41 -5.31
CA LYS A 91 5.25 15.30 -6.74
C LYS A 91 6.75 15.04 -6.98
N GLY A 92 7.64 15.61 -6.15
CA GLY A 92 9.09 15.42 -6.26
C GLY A 92 9.57 14.01 -5.90
N ASP A 93 8.78 13.25 -5.14
CA ASP A 93 9.08 11.87 -4.73
C ASP A 93 8.29 10.83 -5.54
N ASN A 94 7.39 11.28 -6.42
CA ASN A 94 6.57 10.37 -7.22
C ASN A 94 7.41 9.79 -8.36
N LEU A 95 7.61 8.48 -8.33
CA LEU A 95 8.49 7.76 -9.27
C LEU A 95 7.73 7.14 -10.45
N THR A 96 6.43 7.41 -10.61
CA THR A 96 5.60 6.85 -11.69
C THR A 96 4.61 7.87 -12.26
N SER A 97 4.24 7.68 -13.53
CA SER A 97 3.12 8.40 -14.15
C SER A 97 1.75 7.81 -13.80
N GLN A 98 1.69 6.59 -13.27
CA GLN A 98 0.45 5.91 -12.87
C GLN A 98 0.02 6.35 -11.47
N SER A 99 -0.53 7.55 -11.37
CA SER A 99 -0.92 8.17 -10.09
C SER A 99 -2.41 8.46 -10.04
N TYR A 100 -3.08 7.89 -9.04
CA TYR A 100 -4.52 8.06 -8.83
C TYR A 100 -4.76 8.93 -7.61
N ALA A 101 -5.29 10.14 -7.83
CA ALA A 101 -5.67 11.03 -6.75
C ALA A 101 -7.06 10.68 -6.22
N LEU A 102 -7.22 10.69 -4.89
CA LEU A 102 -8.50 10.47 -4.23
C LEU A 102 -9.60 11.42 -4.75
N ASP A 103 -9.25 12.67 -5.03
CA ASP A 103 -10.18 13.69 -5.54
C ASP A 103 -10.76 13.33 -6.93
N ALA A 104 -10.11 12.43 -7.67
CA ALA A 104 -10.58 11.94 -8.98
C ALA A 104 -11.44 10.66 -8.87
N ILE A 105 -11.64 10.14 -7.65
CA ILE A 105 -12.39 8.91 -7.39
C ILE A 105 -13.76 9.28 -6.83
N SER A 106 -14.83 8.80 -7.47
CA SER A 106 -16.21 8.99 -7.00
C SER A 106 -16.48 8.10 -5.79
N LEU A 107 -16.19 8.59 -4.58
CA LEU A 107 -16.38 7.81 -3.34
C LEU A 107 -17.83 7.37 -3.08
N ALA A 108 -18.81 8.06 -3.66
CA ALA A 108 -20.21 7.66 -3.59
C ALA A 108 -20.46 6.28 -4.23
N GLU A 109 -19.63 5.89 -5.20
CA GLU A 109 -19.71 4.61 -5.90
C GLU A 109 -18.92 3.50 -5.18
N GLU A 110 -18.20 3.82 -4.10
CA GLU A 110 -17.25 2.94 -3.42
C GLU A 110 -17.65 2.66 -1.96
N PRO A 111 -18.81 2.03 -1.69
CA PRO A 111 -19.31 1.83 -0.33
C PRO A 111 -18.41 0.96 0.54
N GLU A 112 -17.69 -0.01 -0.04
CA GLU A 112 -16.73 -0.87 0.67
C GLU A 112 -15.51 -0.08 1.16
N VAL A 113 -15.01 0.85 0.34
CA VAL A 113 -13.93 1.77 0.73
C VAL A 113 -14.36 2.59 1.96
N LEU A 114 -15.58 3.14 1.93
CA LEU A 114 -16.09 3.94 3.04
C LEU A 114 -16.30 3.10 4.30
N TYR A 115 -16.85 1.89 4.15
CA TYR A 115 -17.06 0.96 5.25
C TYR A 115 -15.75 0.67 6.00
N HIS A 116 -14.72 0.17 5.30
CA HIS A 116 -13.44 -0.17 5.92
C HIS A 116 -12.71 1.06 6.47
N SER A 117 -12.82 2.21 5.79
CA SER A 117 -12.20 3.46 6.27
C SER A 117 -12.77 3.93 7.61
N LYS A 118 -14.08 3.75 7.82
CA LYS A 118 -14.77 4.15 9.06
C LYS A 118 -14.47 3.24 10.25
N GLN A 119 -14.02 2.00 10.02
CA GLN A 119 -13.68 1.05 11.10
C GLN A 119 -12.44 1.46 11.91
N LYS A 120 -11.63 2.40 11.40
CA LYS A 120 -10.52 2.95 12.18
C LYS A 120 -11.05 3.79 13.34
N LYS A 121 -10.58 3.47 14.55
CA LYS A 121 -10.95 4.20 15.78
C LYS A 121 -10.77 5.71 15.60
N GLY A 122 -11.85 6.45 15.85
CA GLY A 122 -11.88 7.92 15.75
C GLY A 122 -11.95 8.47 14.32
N MET A 123 -12.16 7.63 13.30
CA MET A 123 -12.14 8.05 11.90
C MET A 123 -13.53 8.22 11.28
N SER A 124 -14.58 7.56 11.81
CA SER A 124 -15.91 7.60 11.19
C SER A 124 -16.41 9.04 10.95
N GLY A 125 -16.42 9.88 11.98
CA GLY A 125 -16.86 11.27 11.84
C GLY A 125 -15.96 12.12 10.94
N LEU A 126 -14.65 11.81 10.85
CA LEU A 126 -13.74 12.51 9.94
C LEU A 126 -13.97 12.11 8.48
N VAL A 127 -14.34 10.85 8.22
CA VAL A 127 -14.73 10.38 6.89
C VAL A 127 -16.05 11.03 6.48
N ASP A 128 -17.03 11.09 7.38
CA ASP A 128 -18.30 11.77 7.11
C ASP A 128 -18.09 13.26 6.81
N ALA A 129 -17.27 13.95 7.61
CA ALA A 129 -16.90 15.34 7.35
C ALA A 129 -16.13 15.51 6.03
N TYR A 130 -15.25 14.56 5.67
CA TYR A 130 -14.57 14.59 4.38
C TYR A 130 -15.53 14.46 3.20
N LEU A 131 -16.57 13.63 3.32
CA LEU A 131 -17.58 13.46 2.28
C LEU A 131 -18.47 14.70 2.12
N ALA A 132 -18.76 15.41 3.23
CA ALA A 132 -19.58 16.61 3.21
C ALA A 132 -18.81 17.85 2.75
N ASP A 133 -17.63 18.09 3.33
CA ASP A 133 -16.89 19.35 3.20
C ASP A 133 -15.63 19.23 2.34
N GLY A 134 -15.32 18.04 1.85
CA GLY A 134 -14.09 17.75 1.15
C GLY A 134 -12.84 17.85 2.04
N LYS A 135 -11.70 18.07 1.39
CA LYS A 135 -10.40 18.19 2.07
C LYS A 135 -10.23 19.57 2.73
N ASN A 136 -10.00 19.57 4.04
CA ASN A 136 -9.57 20.72 4.82
C ASN A 136 -8.55 20.29 5.90
N SER A 137 -8.13 21.23 6.76
CA SER A 137 -7.14 20.97 7.82
C SER A 137 -7.57 19.88 8.82
N VAL A 138 -8.87 19.71 9.02
CA VAL A 138 -9.46 18.71 9.93
C VAL A 138 -9.60 17.36 9.23
N THR A 139 -10.09 17.35 7.99
CA THR A 139 -10.43 16.12 7.25
C THR A 139 -9.23 15.52 6.51
N VAL A 140 -8.07 16.18 6.48
CA VAL A 140 -6.86 15.66 5.81
C VAL A 140 -6.51 14.24 6.27
N LYS A 141 -6.71 13.91 7.56
CA LYS A 141 -6.47 12.57 8.09
C LYS A 141 -7.40 11.53 7.46
N ALA A 142 -8.66 11.88 7.18
CA ALA A 142 -9.59 10.99 6.49
C ALA A 142 -9.13 10.71 5.06
N ALA A 143 -8.64 11.71 4.33
CA ALA A 143 -8.06 11.49 2.99
C ALA A 143 -6.91 10.48 3.01
N TYR A 144 -6.06 10.49 4.05
CA TYR A 144 -5.01 9.47 4.21
C TYR A 144 -5.60 8.07 4.40
N ILE A 145 -6.61 7.92 5.27
CA ILE A 145 -7.22 6.62 5.57
C ILE A 145 -8.01 6.07 4.39
N ILE A 146 -8.79 6.91 3.71
CA ILE A 146 -9.56 6.49 2.54
C ILE A 146 -8.62 6.02 1.44
N ARG A 147 -7.54 6.76 1.17
CA ARG A 147 -6.48 6.34 0.25
C ARG A 147 -5.82 5.03 0.69
N ASP A 148 -5.56 4.84 1.98
CA ASP A 148 -4.99 3.60 2.52
C ASP A 148 -5.91 2.40 2.31
N THR A 149 -7.23 2.61 2.40
CA THR A 149 -8.24 1.58 2.09
C THR A 149 -8.29 1.27 0.60
N ILE A 150 -8.35 2.29 -0.27
CA ILE A 150 -8.39 2.12 -1.74
C ILE A 150 -7.20 1.33 -2.26
N LYS A 151 -6.01 1.51 -1.67
CA LYS A 151 -4.85 0.69 -2.05
C LYS A 151 -5.14 -0.80 -1.95
N VAL A 152 -5.87 -1.21 -0.91
CA VAL A 152 -6.22 -2.61 -0.67
C VAL A 152 -7.44 -3.02 -1.50
N THR A 153 -8.55 -2.29 -1.39
CA THR A 153 -9.84 -2.69 -1.98
C THR A 153 -9.90 -2.45 -3.49
N GLY A 154 -9.06 -1.57 -4.03
CA GLY A 154 -9.26 -1.02 -5.36
C GLY A 154 -10.51 -0.15 -5.41
N THR A 155 -11.03 0.07 -6.62
CA THR A 155 -12.26 0.80 -6.92
C THR A 155 -13.06 0.08 -7.99
N ARG A 156 -14.38 0.27 -8.00
CA ARG A 156 -15.24 -0.22 -9.10
C ARG A 156 -14.97 0.50 -10.42
N SER A 157 -14.46 1.72 -10.32
CA SER A 157 -14.09 2.60 -11.44
C SER A 157 -12.78 2.22 -12.16
N GLY A 158 -12.11 1.12 -11.78
CA GLY A 158 -11.04 0.52 -12.60
C GLY A 158 -9.69 0.32 -11.91
N ILE A 159 -9.55 0.67 -10.62
CA ILE A 159 -8.36 0.34 -9.84
C ILE A 159 -8.54 -1.09 -9.30
N LEU A 160 -7.72 -2.04 -9.74
CA LEU A 160 -7.86 -3.43 -9.27
C LEU A 160 -7.55 -3.56 -7.77
N PRO A 161 -8.18 -4.47 -7.02
CA PRO A 161 -7.82 -4.76 -5.64
C PRO A 161 -6.40 -5.30 -5.52
N ALA A 162 -5.79 -5.14 -4.34
CA ALA A 162 -4.55 -5.80 -3.99
C ALA A 162 -4.75 -7.32 -3.91
N THR A 163 -3.77 -8.09 -4.37
CA THR A 163 -3.78 -9.56 -4.26
C THR A 163 -2.89 -10.06 -3.14
N VAL A 164 -1.88 -9.29 -2.74
CA VAL A 164 -0.98 -9.56 -1.63
C VAL A 164 -0.31 -8.27 -1.17
N ALA A 165 0.14 -8.22 0.08
CA ALA A 165 0.86 -7.06 0.61
C ALA A 165 2.17 -7.43 1.31
N ILE A 166 3.18 -6.59 1.15
CA ILE A 166 4.47 -6.67 1.83
C ILE A 166 4.64 -5.39 2.64
N PHE A 167 4.82 -5.56 3.96
CA PHE A 167 4.93 -4.47 4.90
C PHE A 167 6.33 -4.35 5.53
N TYR A 168 6.78 -3.11 5.71
CA TYR A 168 7.77 -2.74 6.72
C TYR A 168 7.04 -2.14 7.94
N ASP A 169 7.14 -2.79 9.10
CA ASP A 169 6.39 -2.41 10.31
C ASP A 169 7.32 -2.27 11.52
N ASP A 170 6.80 -1.83 12.65
CA ASP A 170 7.49 -1.93 13.92
C ASP A 170 7.20 -3.32 14.52
N LEU A 171 8.19 -4.22 14.54
CA LEU A 171 7.98 -5.57 15.08
C LEU A 171 7.74 -5.58 16.60
N THR A 172 8.17 -4.54 17.32
CA THR A 172 7.96 -4.43 18.76
C THR A 172 6.55 -3.93 19.08
N ASN A 173 6.01 -3.06 18.22
CA ASN A 173 4.67 -2.51 18.35
C ASN A 173 3.95 -2.46 16.98
N PRO A 174 3.54 -3.64 16.47
CA PRO A 174 3.04 -3.75 15.11
C PRO A 174 1.66 -3.14 14.95
N MET A 175 1.27 -2.93 13.70
CA MET A 175 -0.08 -2.52 13.28
C MET A 175 -0.56 -1.21 13.90
N GLN A 176 0.36 -0.28 14.13
CA GLN A 176 0.04 1.09 14.55
C GLN A 176 -0.05 2.07 13.37
N GLY A 177 -0.84 3.13 13.52
CA GLY A 177 -0.88 4.25 12.58
C GLY A 177 -1.59 3.97 11.25
N GLY A 178 -1.08 4.54 10.16
CA GLY A 178 -1.59 4.34 8.79
C GLY A 178 -1.30 2.92 8.28
N THR A 179 -0.06 2.46 8.40
CA THR A 179 0.34 1.07 8.08
C THR A 179 -0.55 0.04 8.77
N GLY A 180 -0.81 0.23 10.07
CA GLY A 180 -1.70 -0.65 10.83
C GLY A 180 -3.16 -0.62 10.40
N HIS A 181 -3.63 0.49 9.83
CA HIS A 181 -4.93 0.54 9.17
C HIS A 181 -4.93 -0.33 7.92
N THR A 182 -3.96 -0.14 7.01
CA THR A 182 -3.84 -0.94 5.79
C THR A 182 -3.76 -2.43 6.08
N MET A 183 -2.94 -2.85 7.04
CA MET A 183 -2.84 -4.27 7.46
C MET A 183 -4.16 -4.82 8.01
N ARG A 184 -4.95 -4.00 8.72
CA ARG A 184 -6.28 -4.39 9.19
C ARG A 184 -7.25 -4.59 8.03
N VAL A 185 -7.28 -3.66 7.08
CA VAL A 185 -8.09 -3.79 5.86
C VAL A 185 -7.69 -5.05 5.08
N CYS A 186 -6.39 -5.36 4.95
CA CYS A 186 -5.94 -6.62 4.36
C CYS A 186 -6.53 -7.84 5.10
N ARG A 187 -6.53 -7.85 6.44
CA ARG A 187 -7.14 -8.95 7.22
C ARG A 187 -8.63 -9.10 6.97
N GLU A 188 -9.36 -7.99 6.96
CA GLU A 188 -10.81 -7.96 6.75
C GLU A 188 -11.17 -8.42 5.33
N MET A 189 -10.36 -8.04 4.34
CA MET A 189 -10.50 -8.42 2.92
C MET A 189 -9.88 -9.79 2.59
N ASN A 190 -9.32 -10.51 3.58
CA ASN A 190 -8.57 -11.75 3.38
C ASN A 190 -7.43 -11.65 2.35
N ILE A 191 -6.82 -10.46 2.23
CA ILE A 191 -5.61 -10.27 1.44
C ILE A 191 -4.41 -10.78 2.24
N PRO A 192 -3.67 -11.78 1.73
CA PRO A 192 -2.49 -12.27 2.42
C PRO A 192 -1.44 -11.16 2.50
N PHE A 193 -0.72 -11.11 3.62
CA PHE A 193 0.38 -10.19 3.76
C PHE A 193 1.50 -10.76 4.62
N LEU A 194 2.69 -10.21 4.41
CA LEU A 194 3.90 -10.55 5.14
C LEU A 194 4.66 -9.29 5.56
N ASN A 195 5.60 -9.45 6.49
CA ASN A 195 6.46 -8.37 6.96
C ASN A 195 7.93 -8.81 6.95
N GLN A 196 8.79 -7.98 7.51
CA GLN A 196 10.24 -8.17 7.47
C GLN A 196 10.75 -9.44 8.14
N SER A 197 9.96 -10.11 8.99
CA SER A 197 10.34 -11.43 9.49
C SER A 197 10.28 -12.53 8.42
N VAL A 198 9.64 -12.28 7.25
CA VAL A 198 9.68 -13.17 6.08
C VAL A 198 10.68 -12.64 5.06
N TRP A 199 10.44 -11.42 4.58
CA TRP A 199 11.04 -11.00 3.31
C TRP A 199 12.50 -10.61 3.46
N MET A 200 13.00 -10.37 4.68
CA MET A 200 14.44 -10.16 4.89
C MET A 200 15.23 -11.44 4.64
N ASP A 201 14.66 -12.62 4.88
CA ASP A 201 15.30 -13.92 4.57
C ASP A 201 15.40 -14.18 3.06
N TRP A 202 14.78 -13.33 2.24
CA TRP A 202 14.89 -13.40 0.78
C TRP A 202 16.07 -12.62 0.22
N LEU A 203 16.81 -11.85 1.04
CA LEU A 203 17.90 -10.97 0.62
C LEU A 203 19.24 -11.52 1.07
#